data_AF-A0A2E8VIQ5-F1
#
_entry.id   AF-A0A2E8VIQ5-F1
#
_cell.length_a   1.000
_cell.length_b   1.000
_cell.length_c   1.000
_cell.angle_alpha   90.00
_cell.angle_beta   90.00
_cell.angle_gamma   90.00
#
_symmetry.space_group_name_H-M   'P 1'
#
loop_
_entity.id
_entity.type
_entity.pdbx_description
1 polymer ?
#
loop_
_entity_poly.entity_id
_entity_poly.type
_entity_poly.pdbx_seq_one_letter_code
_entity_poly.pdbx_strand_id
1 'polypeptide(L)'
;MAFVDAAMTLDPTATGDARAALLEAIGVEGVVDAAAVTAMFQLNTRAADSAGIPLEAPTVESRSALGELLGFDAREGGRAP
;
A
#
# COMPACT_ATOMS: atom_id res chain seq x y z
N MET A 1 -2.21 8.54 4.99
CA MET A 1 -2.46 7.34 4.15
C MET A 1 -3.67 7.50 3.23
N ALA A 2 -4.65 8.38 3.51
CA ALA A 2 -5.88 8.53 2.72
C ALA A 2 -5.71 8.54 1.18
N PHE A 3 -4.71 9.22 0.63
CA PHE A 3 -4.44 9.19 -0.82
C PHE A 3 -3.99 7.82 -1.32
N VAL A 4 -3.10 7.15 -0.58
CA VAL A 4 -2.66 5.78 -0.89
C VAL A 4 -3.85 4.83 -0.81
N ASP A 5 -4.62 4.90 0.28
CA ASP A 5 -5.78 4.04 0.50
C ASP A 5 -6.82 4.23 -0.61
N ALA A 6 -7.15 5.49 -0.95
CA ALA A 6 -8.03 5.81 -2.06
C ALA A 6 -7.50 5.30 -3.41
N ALA A 7 -6.19 5.40 -3.66
CA ALA A 7 -5.56 4.88 -4.87
C ALA A 7 -5.58 3.34 -4.97
N MET A 8 -5.78 2.62 -3.86
CA MET A 8 -5.99 1.17 -3.86
C MET A 8 -7.44 0.80 -4.21
N THR A 9 -8.36 1.78 -4.18
CA THR A 9 -9.73 1.59 -4.65
C THR A 9 -9.82 1.83 -6.16
N LEU A 10 -10.96 1.44 -6.74
CA LEU A 10 -11.31 1.83 -8.12
C LEU A 10 -12.28 3.02 -8.14
N ASP A 11 -12.28 3.85 -7.08
CA ASP A 11 -13.15 5.02 -6.95
C ASP A 11 -12.38 6.30 -7.36
N PRO A 12 -12.69 6.88 -8.53
CA PRO A 12 -12.04 8.10 -9.01
C PRO A 12 -12.38 9.33 -8.18
N THR A 13 -13.57 9.37 -7.55
CA THR A 13 -14.00 10.48 -6.70
C THR A 13 -13.22 10.48 -5.40
N ALA A 14 -13.15 9.33 -4.71
CA ALA A 14 -12.35 9.21 -3.49
C ALA A 14 -10.87 9.54 -3.74
N THR A 15 -10.32 9.09 -4.87
CA THR A 15 -8.95 9.41 -5.28
C THR A 15 -8.79 10.90 -5.57
N GLY A 16 -9.78 11.53 -6.21
CA GLY A 16 -9.82 12.96 -6.51
C GLY A 16 -9.77 13.83 -5.25
N ASP A 17 -10.64 13.51 -4.29
CA ASP A 17 -10.77 14.26 -3.04
C ASP A 17 -9.49 14.12 -2.19
N ALA A 18 -8.96 12.90 -2.07
CA ALA A 18 -7.72 12.67 -1.34
C ALA A 18 -6.50 13.33 -2.01
N ARG A 19 -6.47 13.40 -3.35
CA ARG A 19 -5.43 14.13 -4.10
C ARG A 19 -5.50 15.63 -3.84
N ALA A 20 -6.71 16.20 -3.79
CA ALA A 20 -6.90 17.63 -3.54
C ALA A 20 -6.39 18.01 -2.14
N ALA A 21 -6.76 17.21 -1.12
CA ALA A 21 -6.27 17.40 0.24
C ALA A 21 -4.74 17.25 0.34
N LEU A 22 -4.16 16.29 -0.38
CA LEU A 22 -2.71 16.10 -0.42
C LEU A 22 -2.00 17.28 -1.10
N LEU A 23 -2.58 17.79 -2.20
CA LEU A 23 -2.06 18.95 -2.92
C LEU A 23 -1.98 20.19 -2.02
N GLU A 24 -3.00 20.45 -1.21
CA GLU A 24 -2.99 21.56 -0.25
C GLU A 24 -1.90 21.40 0.82
N ALA A 25 -1.63 20.16 1.24
CA ALA A 25 -0.68 19.88 2.32
C ALA A 25 0.79 19.89 1.88
N ILE A 26 1.11 19.34 0.71
CA ILE A 26 2.51 19.08 0.28
C ILE A 26 2.86 19.67 -1.10
N GLY A 27 1.93 20.35 -1.74
CA GLY A 27 2.14 20.96 -3.05
C GLY A 27 2.25 19.95 -4.19
N VAL A 28 2.42 20.47 -5.41
CA VAL A 28 2.39 19.67 -6.65
C VAL A 28 3.51 18.64 -6.68
N GLU A 29 4.75 19.05 -6.37
CA GLU A 29 5.92 18.15 -6.41
C GLU A 29 5.74 16.98 -5.43
N GLY A 30 5.30 17.27 -4.20
CA GLY A 30 5.03 16.23 -3.21
C GLY A 30 3.93 15.26 -3.64
N VAL A 31 2.88 15.75 -4.29
CA VAL A 31 1.81 14.88 -4.84
C VAL A 31 2.34 13.97 -5.95
N VAL A 32 3.19 14.50 -6.83
CA VAL A 32 3.81 13.72 -7.90
C VAL A 32 4.69 12.61 -7.31
N ASP A 33 5.52 12.93 -6.32
CA ASP A 33 6.36 11.96 -5.65
C ASP A 33 5.53 10.87 -4.94
N ALA A 34 4.47 11.27 -4.22
CA ALA A 34 3.58 10.33 -3.55
C ALA A 34 2.88 9.38 -4.56
N ALA A 35 2.43 9.91 -5.70
CA ALA A 35 1.82 9.13 -6.76
C ALA A 35 2.84 8.16 -7.40
N ALA A 36 4.08 8.62 -7.64
CA ALA A 36 5.14 7.80 -8.21
C ALA A 36 5.50 6.62 -7.29
N VAL A 37 5.66 6.87 -5.99
CA VAL A 37 5.91 5.82 -4.99
C VAL A 37 4.75 4.82 -4.96
N THR A 38 3.52 5.30 -4.92
CA THR A 38 2.31 4.44 -4.91
C THR A 38 2.27 3.54 -6.14
N ALA A 39 2.53 4.09 -7.32
CA ALA A 39 2.55 3.35 -8.58
C ALA A 39 3.67 2.30 -8.61
N MET A 40 4.86 2.64 -8.09
CA MET A 40 6.00 1.72 -8.03
C MET A 40 5.70 0.49 -7.16
N PHE A 41 5.09 0.68 -5.99
CA PHE A 41 4.69 -0.44 -5.12
C PHE A 41 3.65 -1.34 -5.81
N GLN A 42 2.70 -0.76 -6.55
CA GLN A 42 1.73 -1.52 -7.33
C GLN A 42 2.38 -2.33 -8.46
N LEU A 43 3.32 -1.74 -9.18
CA LEU A 43 4.07 -2.41 -10.23
C LEU A 43 4.85 -3.61 -9.68
N ASN A 44 5.66 -3.40 -8.65
CA ASN A 44 6.52 -4.43 -8.09
C ASN A 44 5.72 -5.60 -7.51
N THR A 45 4.60 -5.30 -6.83
CA THR A 45 3.70 -6.34 -6.29
C THR A 45 3.17 -7.22 -7.41
N ARG A 46 2.61 -6.60 -8.47
CA ARG A 46 2.07 -7.36 -9.61
C ARG A 46 3.14 -8.13 -10.36
N ALA A 47 4.33 -7.57 -10.50
CA ALA A 47 5.45 -8.25 -11.13
C ALA A 47 5.85 -9.51 -10.34
N ALA A 48 6.01 -9.38 -9.01
CA ALA A 48 6.35 -10.50 -8.13
C ALA A 48 5.27 -11.58 -8.14
N ASP A 49 3.99 -11.19 -8.03
CA ASP A 49 2.84 -12.09 -8.09
C ASP A 49 2.80 -12.84 -9.43
N SER A 50 3.00 -12.13 -10.55
CA SER A 50 2.98 -12.73 -11.89
C SER A 50 4.12 -13.72 -12.14
N ALA A 51 5.27 -13.51 -11.49
CA ALA A 51 6.43 -14.38 -11.57
C ALA A 51 6.40 -15.51 -10.52
N GLY A 52 5.42 -15.52 -9.62
CA GLY A 52 5.31 -16.50 -8.54
C GLY A 52 6.47 -16.45 -7.55
N ILE A 53 7.03 -15.26 -7.31
CA ILE A 53 8.18 -15.09 -6.42
C ILE A 53 7.76 -15.39 -4.97
N PRO A 54 8.34 -16.42 -4.32
CA PRO A 54 8.02 -16.71 -2.92
C PRO A 54 8.66 -15.69 -1.98
N LEU A 55 8.06 -15.53 -0.80
CA LEU A 55 8.69 -14.76 0.28
C LEU A 55 9.81 -15.57 0.92
N GLU A 56 10.92 -14.90 1.22
CA GLU A 56 12.04 -15.49 1.94
C GLU A 56 11.68 -15.68 3.43
N ALA A 57 12.26 -16.70 4.07
CA ALA A 57 11.99 -16.98 5.48
C ALA A 57 12.20 -15.76 6.42
N PRO A 58 13.26 -14.94 6.28
CA PRO A 58 13.44 -13.74 7.10
C PRO A 58 12.32 -12.69 6.90
N THR A 59 11.78 -12.58 5.69
CA THR A 59 10.66 -11.68 5.39
C THR A 59 9.37 -12.16 6.06
N VAL A 60 9.12 -13.47 6.02
CA VAL A 60 7.96 -14.08 6.68
C VAL A 60 8.02 -13.89 8.20
N GLU A 61 9.19 -14.10 8.79
CA GLU A 61 9.42 -13.91 10.23
C GLU A 61 9.21 -12.45 10.64
N SER A 62 9.86 -11.52 9.93
CA SER A 62 9.74 -10.08 10.21
C SER A 62 8.29 -9.59 10.09
N ARG A 63 7.56 -10.06 9.06
CA ARG A 63 6.15 -9.74 8.88
C ARG A 63 5.28 -10.29 10.01
N SER A 64 5.59 -11.50 10.50
CA SER A 64 4.83 -12.14 11.58
C SER A 64 5.06 -11.42 12.91
N ALA A 65 6.31 -11.09 13.24
CA ALA A 65 6.65 -10.30 14.42
C ALA A 65 5.99 -8.90 14.42
N LEU A 66 5.93 -8.24 13.26
CA LEU A 66 5.20 -6.97 13.12
C LEU A 66 3.69 -7.17 13.29
N GLY A 67 3.14 -8.28 12.81
CA GLY A 67 1.75 -8.65 13.02
C GLY A 67 1.41 -8.79 14.50
N GLU A 68 2.18 -9.59 15.23
CA GLU A 68 2.02 -9.78 16.68
C GLU A 68 2.14 -8.47 17.46
N LEU A 69 3.12 -7.62 17.12
CA LEU A 69 3.28 -6.30 17.74
C LEU A 69 2.04 -5.42 17.59
N LEU A 70 1.33 -5.54 16.46
CA LEU A 70 0.15 -4.75 16.14
C LEU A 70 -1.17 -5.45 16.53
N GLY A 71 -1.11 -6.64 17.14
CA GLY A 71 -2.29 -7.44 17.51
C GLY A 71 -2.98 -8.14 16.33
N PHE A 72 -2.25 -8.40 15.25
CA PHE A 72 -2.71 -9.12 14.05
C PHE A 72 -2.29 -10.59 14.09
N ASP A 73 -2.66 -11.28 15.17
CA ASP A 73 -2.16 -12.61 15.53
C ASP A 73 -2.69 -13.71 14.60
N ALA A 74 -3.84 -13.48 13.95
CA ALA A 74 -4.41 -14.39 12.95
C ALA A 74 -5.13 -13.59 11.85
N ARG A 75 -4.83 -13.92 10.58
CA ARG A 75 -5.57 -13.42 9.41
C ARG A 75 -6.56 -14.48 8.96
N GLU A 76 -7.82 -14.38 9.37
CA GLU A 76 -8.87 -15.22 8.78
C GLU A 76 -8.89 -15.02 7.26
N GLY A 77 -8.67 -16.11 6.51
CA GLY A 77 -8.63 -16.07 5.05
C GLY A 77 -7.48 -15.25 4.43
N GLY A 78 -6.43 -14.91 5.19
CA GLY A 78 -5.26 -14.19 4.69
C GLY A 78 -5.46 -12.68 4.47
N ARG A 79 -6.61 -12.12 4.83
CA ARG A 79 -6.90 -10.68 4.71
C ARG A 79 -6.49 -9.94 5.98
N ALA A 80 -5.91 -8.76 5.82
CA ALA A 80 -5.93 -7.76 6.89
C ALA A 80 -7.37 -7.18 6.94
N PRO A 81 -7.86 -6.75 8.12
CA PRO A 81 -9.18 -6.12 8.25
C PRO A 81 -9.35 -4.92 7.30
#